data_AF-A0A4R8BA04-F1
#
_entry.id   AF-A0A4R8BA04-F1
#
_cell.length_a   1.000
_cell.length_b   1.000
_cell.length_c   1.000
_cell.angle_alpha   90.00
_cell.angle_beta   90.00
_cell.angle_gamma   90.00
#
_symmetry.space_group_name_H-M   'P 1'
#
loop_
_entity.id
_entity.type
_entity.pdbx_description
1 polymer ?
#
loop_
_entity_poly.entity_id
_entity_poly.type
_entity_poly.pdbx_seq_one_letter_code
_entity_poly.pdbx_strand_id
1 'polypeptide(L)'
;MIKTLKPSLFVSFIVLILAVSCKDSKTTTKTDNTEVVDLKEVPEVEETAVEVKQEPTAFIPKNCVPFDTIYGDLNKDGVEDLVYMIKGTDKSKIITHEYRGQLDRNRRGLIILFNTKNGYKLAAKNYDCFSSENEDGGVYYAPELSIEIDKGKLFVSYAHGRYGYWSYTFKHQNNDFELIGYDGSSNRGPIVLSDVSINFLTRQKIVNQNVNENTYDGDEIFEKTTTKIRRTQLIKLSEIKDFDELDFSDE
;
A
#
# COMPACT_ATOMS: atom_id res chain seq x y z
N MET A 1 -30.42 -11.47 -46.92
CA MET A 1 -29.57 -12.67 -46.96
C MET A 1 -29.37 -13.12 -45.52
N ILE A 2 -30.15 -14.11 -45.09
CA ILE A 2 -30.25 -14.60 -43.70
C ILE A 2 -29.32 -15.81 -43.57
N LYS A 3 -28.40 -15.80 -42.59
CA LYS A 3 -27.68 -16.99 -42.10
C LYS A 3 -27.40 -16.78 -40.61
N THR A 4 -28.26 -17.28 -39.73
CA THR A 4 -28.33 -18.64 -39.11
C THR A 4 -27.70 -18.67 -37.73
N LEU A 5 -28.61 -18.73 -36.76
CA LEU A 5 -28.50 -19.01 -35.33
C LEU A 5 -27.90 -20.41 -35.09
N LYS A 6 -27.11 -20.59 -34.02
CA LYS A 6 -26.79 -21.91 -33.42
C LYS A 6 -27.14 -21.87 -31.93
N PRO A 7 -28.00 -22.75 -31.41
CA PRO A 7 -28.18 -22.97 -29.98
C PRO A 7 -27.63 -24.35 -29.55
N SER A 8 -27.04 -24.46 -28.35
CA SER A 8 -26.64 -25.71 -27.68
C SER A 8 -25.76 -25.33 -26.47
N LEU A 9 -25.89 -25.84 -25.24
CA LEU A 9 -26.72 -26.88 -24.65
C LEU A 9 -26.63 -26.65 -23.12
N PHE A 10 -27.76 -26.65 -22.42
CA PHE A 10 -27.80 -26.66 -20.95
C PHE A 10 -27.49 -28.08 -20.47
N VAL A 11 -26.50 -28.27 -19.59
CA VAL A 11 -26.31 -29.52 -18.84
C VAL A 11 -26.39 -29.17 -17.36
N SER A 12 -27.55 -29.47 -16.76
CA SER A 12 -27.78 -29.44 -15.32
C SER A 12 -27.33 -30.78 -14.74
N PHE A 13 -26.37 -30.76 -13.82
CA PHE A 13 -25.96 -31.95 -13.08
C PHE A 13 -26.55 -31.88 -11.68
N ILE A 14 -27.57 -32.71 -11.43
CA ILE A 14 -28.21 -32.91 -10.14
C ILE A 14 -27.43 -34.02 -9.43
N VAL A 15 -26.72 -33.69 -8.35
CA VAL A 15 -26.08 -34.71 -7.47
C VAL A 15 -26.94 -34.91 -6.24
N LEU A 16 -27.36 -36.17 -6.08
CA LEU A 16 -28.26 -36.67 -5.04
C LEU A 16 -27.49 -36.88 -3.72
N ILE A 17 -28.00 -36.29 -2.64
CA ILE A 17 -27.50 -36.47 -1.27
C ILE A 17 -27.95 -37.83 -0.74
N LEU A 18 -27.01 -38.68 -0.34
CA LEU A 18 -27.27 -39.86 0.49
C LEU A 18 -26.78 -39.59 1.91
N ALA A 19 -27.71 -39.31 2.81
CA ALA A 19 -27.47 -39.32 4.25
C ALA A 19 -27.58 -40.78 4.76
N VAL A 20 -26.49 -41.33 5.26
CA VAL A 20 -26.49 -42.59 6.01
C VAL A 20 -26.39 -42.24 7.49
N SER A 21 -27.48 -42.53 8.20
CA SER A 21 -27.61 -42.49 9.65
C SER A 21 -27.66 -43.93 10.16
N CYS A 22 -26.75 -44.28 11.08
CA CYS A 22 -26.87 -45.38 12.05
C CYS A 22 -25.88 -45.04 13.18
N LYS A 23 -26.30 -44.55 14.35
CA LYS A 23 -26.97 -45.18 15.50
C LYS A 23 -25.98 -45.90 16.43
N ASP A 24 -25.99 -45.43 17.68
CA ASP A 24 -25.12 -45.74 18.81
C ASP A 24 -24.98 -47.22 19.18
N SER A 25 -23.80 -47.58 19.68
CA SER A 25 -23.65 -48.67 20.66
C SER A 25 -22.61 -48.32 21.73
N LYS A 26 -23.07 -48.20 22.98
CA LYS A 26 -22.24 -48.16 24.19
C LYS A 26 -21.59 -49.53 24.42
N THR A 27 -20.32 -49.57 24.82
CA THR A 27 -19.79 -50.58 25.77
C THR A 27 -18.60 -49.98 26.52
N THR A 28 -18.67 -50.05 27.85
CA THR A 28 -17.69 -49.61 28.84
C THR A 28 -16.74 -50.76 29.19
N THR A 29 -15.42 -50.56 29.32
CA THR A 29 -14.66 -50.77 30.59
C THR A 29 -13.12 -50.68 30.46
N LYS A 30 -12.56 -49.94 31.44
CA LYS A 30 -11.28 -50.12 32.20
C LYS A 30 -9.95 -49.57 31.67
N THR A 31 -9.64 -48.38 32.21
CA THR A 31 -8.49 -47.97 33.05
C THR A 31 -7.09 -48.51 32.75
N ASP A 32 -6.17 -47.60 32.41
CA ASP A 32 -4.91 -47.45 33.16
C ASP A 32 -4.37 -46.00 33.08
N ASN A 33 -3.76 -45.55 34.18
CA ASN A 33 -3.37 -44.17 34.45
C ASN A 33 -2.04 -43.78 33.78
N THR A 34 -1.93 -42.57 33.21
CA THR A 34 -0.64 -41.84 33.14
C THR A 34 -0.87 -40.32 33.14
N GLU A 35 -0.31 -39.70 34.18
CA GLU A 35 0.13 -38.30 34.37
C GLU A 35 -0.67 -37.12 33.80
N VAL A 36 -1.15 -36.31 34.75
CA VAL A 36 -1.67 -34.95 34.59
C VAL A 36 -0.51 -34.01 34.23
N VAL A 37 -0.53 -33.44 33.03
CA VAL A 37 0.24 -32.22 32.71
C VAL A 37 -0.74 -31.12 32.35
N ASP A 38 -0.66 -30.07 33.17
CA ASP A 38 -1.40 -28.82 33.16
C ASP A 38 -1.37 -28.13 31.79
N LEU A 39 -2.49 -28.19 31.07
CA LEU A 39 -2.75 -27.34 29.91
C LEU A 39 -3.42 -26.07 30.43
N LYS A 40 -2.59 -25.06 30.74
CA LYS A 40 -3.05 -23.70 30.92
C LYS A 40 -3.91 -23.31 29.73
N GLU A 41 -5.15 -22.88 30.01
CA GLU A 41 -5.98 -22.17 29.04
C GLU A 41 -5.16 -21.07 28.41
N VAL A 42 -4.96 -21.19 27.10
CA VAL A 42 -4.50 -20.08 26.27
C VAL A 42 -5.62 -19.04 26.33
N PRO A 43 -5.36 -17.82 26.82
CA PRO A 43 -6.39 -16.81 26.90
C PRO A 43 -6.89 -16.53 25.48
N GLU A 44 -8.21 -16.64 25.32
CA GLU A 44 -8.96 -16.16 24.17
C GLU A 44 -8.53 -14.70 23.92
N VAL A 45 -7.83 -14.48 22.81
CA VAL A 45 -7.45 -13.14 22.37
C VAL A 45 -8.77 -12.44 22.07
N GLU A 46 -9.15 -11.48 22.91
CA GLU A 46 -10.27 -10.58 22.65
C GLU A 46 -10.07 -9.95 21.27
N GLU A 47 -10.81 -10.45 20.28
CA GLU A 47 -10.91 -9.84 18.96
C GLU A 47 -11.67 -8.53 19.15
N THR A 48 -10.94 -7.46 19.47
CA THR A 48 -11.50 -6.10 19.57
C THR A 48 -12.36 -5.83 18.34
N ALA A 49 -13.66 -5.64 18.56
CA ALA A 49 -14.63 -5.43 17.50
C ALA A 49 -14.17 -4.28 16.61
N VAL A 50 -13.92 -4.56 15.33
CA VAL A 50 -13.38 -3.54 14.44
C VAL A 50 -14.43 -2.46 14.21
N GLU A 51 -14.08 -1.22 14.54
CA GLU A 51 -14.96 -0.06 14.44
C GLU A 51 -15.39 0.18 12.97
N VAL A 52 -16.70 0.16 12.72
CA VAL A 52 -17.32 0.49 11.43
C VAL A 52 -18.09 1.80 11.57
N LYS A 53 -17.88 2.75 10.66
CA LYS A 53 -18.58 4.05 10.65
C LYS A 53 -19.25 4.29 9.30
N GLN A 54 -20.45 4.86 9.30
CA GLN A 54 -21.13 5.24 8.05
C GLN A 54 -20.42 6.40 7.35
N GLU A 55 -20.04 7.42 8.11
CA GLU A 55 -19.38 8.62 7.59
C GLU A 55 -17.85 8.43 7.59
N PRO A 56 -17.18 8.43 6.42
CA PRO A 56 -15.74 8.20 6.36
C PRO A 56 -14.94 9.33 7.00
N THR A 57 -15.47 10.56 7.00
CA THR A 57 -14.85 11.72 7.67
C THR A 57 -14.73 11.55 9.19
N ALA A 58 -15.52 10.66 9.80
CA ALA A 58 -15.43 10.36 11.23
C ALA A 58 -14.16 9.57 11.62
N PHE A 59 -13.35 9.15 10.64
CA PHE A 59 -12.00 8.62 10.87
C PHE A 59 -10.91 9.70 10.90
N ILE A 60 -11.20 10.93 10.47
CA ILE A 60 -10.23 12.03 10.45
C ILE A 60 -10.06 12.61 11.86
N PRO A 61 -8.83 12.66 12.41
CA PRO A 61 -8.57 13.28 13.71
C PRO A 61 -8.94 14.76 13.76
N LYS A 62 -9.35 15.27 14.93
CA LYS A 62 -9.76 16.68 15.12
C LYS A 62 -8.66 17.70 14.76
N ASN A 63 -7.39 17.31 14.89
CA ASN A 63 -6.21 18.12 14.59
C ASN A 63 -5.70 17.95 13.16
N CYS A 64 -6.52 17.37 12.29
CA CYS A 64 -6.23 17.19 10.86
C CYS A 64 -7.42 17.68 10.02
N VAL A 65 -7.14 17.99 8.76
CA VAL A 65 -8.15 18.28 7.73
C VAL A 65 -7.92 17.38 6.52
N PRO A 66 -8.96 17.05 5.73
CA PRO A 66 -8.78 16.45 4.42
C PRO A 66 -7.89 17.35 3.55
N PHE A 67 -6.90 16.75 2.90
CA PHE A 67 -6.04 17.39 1.91
C PHE A 67 -6.38 16.90 0.50
N ASP A 68 -6.60 15.59 0.35
CA ASP A 68 -7.03 14.97 -0.91
C ASP A 68 -7.86 13.70 -0.61
N THR A 69 -8.66 13.25 -1.58
CA THR A 69 -9.49 12.05 -1.48
C THR A 69 -9.37 11.22 -2.75
N ILE A 70 -8.91 9.99 -2.59
CA ILE A 70 -8.66 9.04 -3.68
C ILE A 70 -9.60 7.85 -3.50
N TYR A 71 -10.22 7.42 -4.60
CA TYR A 71 -11.11 6.26 -4.64
C TYR A 71 -10.50 5.16 -5.50
N GLY A 72 -10.72 3.91 -5.11
CA GLY A 72 -10.30 2.75 -5.89
C GLY A 72 -10.42 1.46 -5.11
N ASP A 73 -10.58 0.35 -5.82
CA ASP A 73 -10.72 -0.97 -5.22
C ASP A 73 -9.34 -1.52 -4.79
N LEU A 74 -9.01 -1.42 -3.50
CA LEU A 74 -7.73 -1.84 -2.93
C LEU A 74 -7.73 -3.32 -2.56
N ASN A 75 -8.88 -3.85 -2.15
CA ASN A 75 -9.03 -5.22 -1.66
C ASN A 75 -9.54 -6.23 -2.72
N LYS A 76 -9.90 -5.73 -3.91
CA LYS A 76 -10.42 -6.47 -5.08
C LYS A 76 -11.78 -7.11 -4.88
N ASP A 77 -12.64 -6.51 -4.05
CA ASP A 77 -14.01 -6.98 -3.83
C ASP A 77 -15.03 -6.39 -4.82
N GLY A 78 -14.59 -5.51 -5.72
CA GLY A 78 -15.42 -4.84 -6.72
C GLY A 78 -16.13 -3.58 -6.22
N VAL A 79 -15.84 -3.13 -5.00
CA VAL A 79 -16.32 -1.87 -4.42
C VAL A 79 -15.14 -0.91 -4.27
N GLU A 80 -15.36 0.36 -4.61
CA GLU A 80 -14.31 1.37 -4.40
C GLU A 80 -14.13 1.65 -2.90
N ASP A 81 -12.87 1.48 -2.47
CA ASP A 81 -12.38 1.91 -1.16
C ASP A 81 -12.02 3.40 -1.20
N LEU A 82 -11.73 3.96 -0.02
CA LEU A 82 -11.41 5.38 0.13
C LEU A 82 -10.04 5.55 0.80
N VAL A 83 -9.22 6.41 0.22
CA VAL A 83 -7.97 6.91 0.82
C VAL A 83 -8.07 8.42 1.00
N TYR A 84 -8.03 8.87 2.25
CA TYR A 84 -7.79 10.28 2.55
C TYR A 84 -6.30 10.55 2.62
N MET A 85 -5.85 11.55 1.88
CA MET A 85 -4.68 12.31 2.33
C MET A 85 -5.18 13.36 3.32
N ILE A 86 -4.55 13.43 4.49
CA ILE A 86 -4.86 14.42 5.52
C ILE A 86 -3.67 15.33 5.75
N LYS A 87 -3.92 16.53 6.29
CA LYS A 87 -2.88 17.47 6.72
C LYS A 87 -3.12 17.90 8.16
N GLY A 88 -2.05 18.01 8.95
CA GLY A 88 -2.12 18.56 10.31
C GLY A 88 -2.54 20.03 10.32
N THR A 89 -3.02 20.53 11.47
CA THR A 89 -3.48 21.93 11.63
C THR A 89 -2.76 22.69 12.75
N ASP A 90 -1.54 22.28 13.10
CA ASP A 90 -0.76 22.97 14.12
C ASP A 90 -0.34 24.36 13.62
N LYS A 91 -0.84 25.40 14.31
CA LYS A 91 -0.53 26.80 14.01
C LYS A 91 0.94 27.13 14.16
N SER A 92 1.69 26.37 14.98
CA SER A 92 3.13 26.55 15.14
C SER A 92 3.92 26.21 13.86
N LYS A 93 3.31 25.45 12.94
CA LYS A 93 3.89 25.07 11.65
C LYS A 93 3.53 26.03 10.52
N ILE A 94 2.78 27.10 10.81
CA ILE A 94 2.54 28.18 9.86
C ILE A 94 3.69 29.18 9.98
N ILE A 95 4.49 29.29 8.92
CA ILE A 95 5.66 30.17 8.87
C ILE A 95 5.41 31.33 7.91
N THR A 96 6.13 32.45 8.09
CA THR A 96 6.16 33.54 7.11
C THR A 96 7.47 33.46 6.34
N HIS A 97 7.37 33.15 5.06
CA HIS A 97 8.48 33.09 4.13
C HIS A 97 8.67 34.43 3.42
N GLU A 98 9.91 34.90 3.31
CA GLU A 98 10.27 36.23 2.78
C GLU A 98 9.60 36.54 1.43
N TYR A 99 9.63 35.58 0.49
CA TYR A 99 9.10 35.76 -0.87
C TYR A 99 7.73 35.12 -1.14
N ARG A 100 7.29 34.17 -0.30
CA ARG A 100 6.08 33.36 -0.55
C ARG A 100 4.92 33.70 0.37
N GLY A 101 5.14 34.58 1.34
CA GLY A 101 4.13 34.93 2.36
C GLY A 101 3.95 33.81 3.37
N GLN A 102 2.72 33.62 3.85
CA GLN A 102 2.43 32.57 4.83
C GLN A 102 2.40 31.19 4.18
N LEU A 103 3.18 30.27 4.73
CA LEU A 103 3.25 28.87 4.30
C LEU A 103 2.85 27.96 5.45
N ASP A 104 1.96 27.02 5.17
CA ASP A 104 1.59 25.96 6.09
C ASP A 104 2.49 24.74 5.89
N ARG A 105 3.39 24.49 6.85
CA ARG A 105 4.36 23.38 6.88
C ARG A 105 3.90 22.21 7.74
N ASN A 106 2.61 22.10 8.01
CA ASN A 106 2.08 20.89 8.64
C ASN A 106 2.33 19.67 7.74
N ARG A 107 2.73 18.56 8.37
CA ARG A 107 2.91 17.28 7.70
C ARG A 107 1.58 16.70 7.23
N ARG A 108 1.67 15.83 6.25
CA ARG A 108 0.55 15.11 5.63
C ARG A 108 0.64 13.62 5.95
N GLY A 109 -0.46 12.91 5.78
CA GLY A 109 -0.52 11.47 6.00
C GLY A 109 -1.70 10.84 5.30
N LEU A 110 -1.91 9.54 5.54
CA LEU A 110 -2.96 8.73 4.94
C LEU A 110 -3.91 8.13 5.99
N ILE A 111 -5.17 8.02 5.60
CA ILE A 111 -6.16 7.15 6.21
C ILE A 111 -6.77 6.31 5.10
N ILE A 112 -6.65 4.99 5.20
CA ILE A 112 -7.16 4.05 4.22
C ILE A 112 -8.36 3.32 4.83
N LEU A 113 -9.51 3.40 4.15
CA LEU A 113 -10.78 2.87 4.60
C LEU A 113 -11.31 1.88 3.57
N PHE A 114 -11.57 0.65 4.01
CA PHE A 114 -12.32 -0.29 3.20
C PHE A 114 -13.79 0.03 3.24
N ASN A 115 -14.41 0.06 2.06
CA ASN A 115 -15.83 0.23 1.92
C ASN A 115 -16.52 -1.12 2.11
N THR A 116 -17.48 -1.19 3.01
CA THR A 116 -18.21 -2.42 3.32
C THR A 116 -19.71 -2.16 3.19
N LYS A 117 -20.51 -3.22 3.14
CA LYS A 117 -21.98 -3.13 3.13
C LYS A 117 -22.55 -2.32 4.30
N ASN A 118 -21.82 -2.26 5.41
CA ASN A 118 -22.27 -1.62 6.66
C ASN A 118 -21.58 -0.27 6.90
N GLY A 119 -20.87 0.29 5.92
CA GLY A 119 -20.10 1.52 6.04
C GLY A 119 -18.59 1.28 5.88
N TYR A 120 -17.78 2.20 6.38
CA TYR A 120 -16.33 2.18 6.23
C TYR A 120 -15.63 1.52 7.43
N LYS A 121 -14.60 0.73 7.14
CA LYS A 121 -13.71 0.08 8.11
C LYS A 121 -12.30 0.60 7.93
N LEU A 122 -11.61 0.97 9.02
CA LEU A 122 -10.21 1.37 8.96
C LEU A 122 -9.33 0.18 8.52
N ALA A 123 -8.59 0.35 7.43
CA ALA A 123 -7.64 -0.64 6.91
C ALA A 123 -6.21 -0.34 7.35
N ALA A 124 -5.79 0.92 7.20
CA ALA A 124 -4.49 1.40 7.68
C ALA A 124 -4.53 2.91 7.89
N LYS A 125 -3.57 3.43 8.65
CA LYS A 125 -3.39 4.86 8.87
C LYS A 125 -1.94 5.18 9.15
N ASN A 126 -1.53 6.36 8.70
CA ASN A 126 -0.27 6.97 9.09
C ASN A 126 -0.42 8.49 8.94
N TYR A 127 -0.49 9.21 10.06
CA TYR A 127 -1.05 10.57 10.05
C TYR A 127 -0.09 11.67 9.62
N ASP A 128 1.22 11.42 9.66
CA ASP A 128 2.26 12.41 9.47
C ASP A 128 3.49 11.87 8.72
N CYS A 129 3.35 10.83 7.91
CA CYS A 129 4.47 10.24 7.17
C CYS A 129 4.97 11.05 5.96
N PHE A 130 4.24 12.06 5.52
CA PHE A 130 4.62 12.89 4.37
C PHE A 130 4.98 14.31 4.79
N SER A 131 6.01 14.85 4.14
CA SER A 131 6.33 16.26 4.17
C SER A 131 5.21 17.15 3.60
N SER A 132 5.24 18.45 3.92
CA SER A 132 4.26 19.41 3.37
C SER A 132 4.46 19.63 1.86
N GLU A 133 3.40 20.01 1.15
CA GLU A 133 3.49 20.58 -0.20
C GLU A 133 4.24 21.91 -0.27
N ASN A 134 4.51 22.54 0.88
CA ASN A 134 5.24 23.79 0.99
C ASN A 134 6.70 23.63 1.39
N GLU A 135 7.27 22.42 1.33
CA GLU A 135 8.70 22.19 1.57
C GLU A 135 9.61 23.04 0.65
N ASP A 136 10.86 23.22 1.09
CA ASP A 136 11.88 23.87 0.26
C ASP A 136 12.52 22.81 -0.65
N GLY A 137 12.60 23.08 -1.95
CA GLY A 137 13.26 22.22 -2.93
C GLY A 137 14.74 22.53 -3.13
N GLY A 138 15.31 23.44 -2.32
CA GLY A 138 16.67 23.93 -2.42
C GLY A 138 16.88 24.74 -3.70
N VAL A 139 17.76 24.25 -4.58
CA VAL A 139 18.05 24.91 -5.87
C VAL A 139 16.90 24.75 -6.87
N TYR A 140 15.94 23.86 -6.60
CA TYR A 140 14.79 23.60 -7.45
C TYR A 140 13.47 23.58 -6.66
N TYR A 141 12.38 23.08 -7.23
CA TYR A 141 11.10 22.93 -6.52
C TYR A 141 11.06 21.61 -5.75
N ALA A 142 10.30 21.56 -4.65
CA ALA A 142 10.16 20.34 -3.86
C ALA A 142 9.39 19.26 -4.63
N PRO A 143 9.79 17.97 -4.58
CA PRO A 143 9.12 16.89 -5.30
C PRO A 143 7.60 16.87 -5.11
N GLU A 144 6.87 16.68 -6.20
CA GLU A 144 5.40 16.64 -6.20
C GLU A 144 4.92 15.23 -5.81
N LEU A 145 4.26 15.14 -4.65
CA LEU A 145 3.65 13.91 -4.16
C LEU A 145 2.29 13.65 -4.83
N SER A 146 2.08 12.43 -5.32
CA SER A 146 0.79 11.93 -5.82
C SER A 146 0.47 10.55 -5.27
N ILE A 147 -0.81 10.27 -5.06
CA ILE A 147 -1.33 8.97 -4.60
C ILE A 147 -2.24 8.40 -5.68
N GLU A 148 -2.03 7.13 -6.04
CA GLU A 148 -2.85 6.44 -7.04
C GLU A 148 -3.23 5.04 -6.54
N ILE A 149 -4.40 4.56 -6.98
CA ILE A 149 -4.86 3.19 -6.76
C ILE A 149 -4.99 2.52 -8.13
N ASP A 150 -4.22 1.46 -8.37
CA ASP A 150 -4.34 0.64 -9.58
C ASP A 150 -4.22 -0.85 -9.24
N LYS A 151 -5.15 -1.64 -9.78
CA LYS A 151 -5.17 -3.13 -9.66
C LYS A 151 -4.98 -3.64 -8.22
N GLY A 152 -5.64 -3.02 -7.25
CA GLY A 152 -5.56 -3.38 -5.82
C GLY A 152 -4.21 -3.11 -5.17
N LYS A 153 -3.51 -2.09 -5.66
CA LYS A 153 -2.25 -1.58 -5.09
C LYS A 153 -2.38 -0.09 -4.90
N LEU A 154 -1.71 0.40 -3.85
CA LEU A 154 -1.57 1.82 -3.57
C LEU A 154 -0.18 2.25 -4.03
N PHE A 155 -0.12 3.27 -4.87
CA PHE A 155 1.10 3.90 -5.34
C PHE A 155 1.29 5.24 -4.65
N VAL A 156 2.49 5.46 -4.13
CA VAL A 156 2.93 6.72 -3.56
C VAL A 156 4.09 7.20 -4.41
N SER A 157 3.88 8.24 -5.21
CA SER A 157 4.86 8.68 -6.21
C SER A 157 5.29 10.12 -5.97
N TYR A 158 6.54 10.41 -6.25
CA TYR A 158 7.15 11.72 -6.20
C TYR A 158 7.73 12.07 -7.57
N ALA A 159 7.27 13.16 -8.17
CA ALA A 159 7.81 13.69 -9.41
C ALA A 159 8.70 14.91 -9.13
N HIS A 160 9.96 14.86 -9.57
CA HIS A 160 10.93 15.94 -9.36
C HIS A 160 11.43 16.53 -10.69
N GLY A 161 10.55 16.54 -11.69
CA GLY A 161 10.75 17.18 -12.99
C GLY A 161 12.04 16.71 -13.66
N ARG A 162 12.96 17.66 -13.90
CA ARG A 162 14.23 17.38 -14.58
C ARG A 162 15.19 16.45 -13.85
N TYR A 163 14.92 16.16 -12.57
CA TYR A 163 15.76 15.29 -11.74
C TYR A 163 15.22 13.86 -11.65
N GLY A 164 14.04 13.59 -12.20
CA GLY A 164 13.44 12.25 -12.26
C GLY A 164 12.29 12.07 -11.29
N TYR A 165 12.13 10.85 -10.78
CA TYR A 165 10.99 10.46 -9.94
C TYR A 165 11.36 9.30 -9.02
N TRP A 166 10.51 9.02 -8.04
CA TRP A 166 10.50 7.74 -7.34
C TRP A 166 9.08 7.39 -6.92
N SER A 167 8.81 6.09 -6.77
CA SER A 167 7.50 5.55 -6.47
C SER A 167 7.60 4.33 -5.57
N TYR A 168 6.69 4.25 -4.60
CA TYR A 168 6.54 3.14 -3.68
C TYR A 168 5.23 2.43 -3.97
N THR A 169 5.28 1.11 -4.16
CA THR A 169 4.11 0.28 -4.40
C THR A 169 3.76 -0.49 -3.13
N PHE A 170 2.57 -0.26 -2.60
CA PHE A 170 2.04 -0.97 -1.45
C PHE A 170 0.90 -1.91 -1.84
N LYS A 171 0.77 -3.00 -1.08
CA LYS A 171 -0.34 -3.95 -1.20
C LYS A 171 -0.89 -4.27 0.17
N HIS A 172 -2.21 -4.34 0.28
CA HIS A 172 -2.83 -4.79 1.51
C HIS A 172 -2.58 -6.28 1.77
N GLN A 173 -1.97 -6.60 2.91
CA GLN A 173 -1.74 -7.95 3.42
C GLN A 173 -1.37 -7.87 4.91
N ASN A 174 -1.59 -8.96 5.65
CA ASN A 174 -1.27 -9.03 7.08
C ASN A 174 -1.87 -7.87 7.92
N ASN A 175 -3.08 -7.43 7.55
CA ASN A 175 -3.82 -6.34 8.22
C ASN A 175 -3.12 -4.96 8.14
N ASP A 176 -2.31 -4.73 7.10
CA ASP A 176 -1.71 -3.43 6.78
C ASP A 176 -1.41 -3.34 5.28
N PHE A 177 -0.85 -2.22 4.83
CA PHE A 177 -0.28 -2.03 3.51
C PHE A 177 1.24 -2.24 3.58
N GLU A 178 1.72 -3.34 3.01
CA GLU A 178 3.15 -3.66 2.98
C GLU A 178 3.79 -3.18 1.67
N LEU A 179 5.00 -2.61 1.77
CA LEU A 179 5.80 -2.14 0.65
C LEU A 179 6.31 -3.34 -0.16
N ILE A 180 5.80 -3.50 -1.38
CA ILE A 180 6.13 -4.62 -2.28
C ILE A 180 7.00 -4.22 -3.46
N GLY A 181 7.08 -2.92 -3.79
CA GLY A 181 7.89 -2.42 -4.88
C GLY A 181 8.43 -1.01 -4.63
N TYR A 182 9.57 -0.71 -5.25
CA TYR A 182 10.13 0.63 -5.35
C TYR A 182 10.69 0.82 -6.75
N ASP A 183 10.38 1.95 -7.39
CA ASP A 183 10.88 2.32 -8.70
C ASP A 183 11.40 3.75 -8.62
N GLY A 184 12.57 4.05 -9.17
CA GLY A 184 13.17 5.37 -9.13
C GLY A 184 14.00 5.67 -10.36
N SER A 185 14.08 6.95 -10.71
CA SER A 185 14.84 7.45 -11.86
C SER A 185 15.61 8.70 -11.45
N SER A 186 16.88 8.76 -11.82
CA SER A 186 17.73 9.93 -11.70
C SER A 186 17.96 10.53 -13.07
N ASN A 187 17.61 11.80 -13.25
CA ASN A 187 17.63 12.45 -14.56
C ASN A 187 18.48 13.73 -14.55
N ARG A 188 18.98 14.08 -15.74
CA ARG A 188 19.54 15.39 -16.07
C ARG A 188 18.76 15.99 -17.22
N GLY A 189 17.68 16.70 -16.90
CA GLY A 189 16.79 17.24 -17.94
C GLY A 189 16.02 16.09 -18.60
N PRO A 190 16.05 15.97 -19.93
CA PRO A 190 15.39 14.87 -20.63
C PRO A 190 16.16 13.55 -20.57
N ILE A 191 17.42 13.56 -20.11
CA ILE A 191 18.30 12.39 -20.10
C ILE A 191 18.13 11.63 -18.78
N VAL A 192 17.73 10.36 -18.84
CA VAL A 192 17.77 9.42 -17.72
C VAL A 192 19.21 8.96 -17.52
N LEU A 193 19.78 9.25 -16.35
CA LEU A 193 21.13 8.83 -15.97
C LEU A 193 21.14 7.41 -15.44
N SER A 194 20.14 7.08 -14.63
CA SER A 194 19.94 5.73 -14.12
C SER A 194 18.51 5.53 -13.66
N ASP A 195 18.05 4.29 -13.70
CA ASP A 195 16.84 3.86 -13.05
C ASP A 195 17.07 2.62 -12.19
N VAL A 196 16.27 2.51 -11.14
CA VAL A 196 16.30 1.41 -10.19
C VAL A 196 14.88 0.87 -10.02
N SER A 197 14.74 -0.44 -10.01
CA SER A 197 13.50 -1.13 -9.69
C SER A 197 13.78 -2.24 -8.68
N ILE A 198 13.02 -2.26 -7.59
CA ILE A 198 13.14 -3.24 -6.51
C ILE A 198 11.79 -3.92 -6.34
N ASN A 199 11.80 -5.24 -6.45
CA ASN A 199 10.67 -6.07 -6.05
C ASN A 199 11.00 -6.70 -4.69
N PHE A 200 10.38 -6.22 -3.62
CA PHE A 200 10.67 -6.68 -2.26
C PHE A 200 10.16 -8.11 -2.01
N LEU A 201 9.16 -8.58 -2.77
CA LEU A 201 8.64 -9.95 -2.66
C LEU A 201 9.63 -10.98 -3.24
N THR A 202 10.19 -10.69 -4.41
CA THR A 202 11.20 -11.58 -5.04
C THR A 202 12.62 -11.27 -4.56
N ARG A 203 12.78 -10.14 -3.85
CA ARG A 203 14.05 -9.57 -3.40
C ARG A 203 15.00 -9.25 -4.55
N GLN A 204 14.46 -8.95 -5.72
CA GLN A 204 15.25 -8.63 -6.90
C GLN A 204 15.37 -7.10 -7.02
N LYS A 205 16.60 -6.62 -7.18
CA LYS A 205 16.91 -5.23 -7.54
C LYS A 205 17.51 -5.21 -8.93
N ILE A 206 17.00 -4.33 -9.77
CA ILE A 206 17.50 -4.05 -11.11
C ILE A 206 17.97 -2.60 -11.09
N VAL A 207 19.19 -2.37 -11.58
CA VAL A 207 19.73 -1.02 -11.80
C VAL A 207 20.13 -0.95 -13.26
N ASN A 208 19.61 0.03 -13.99
CA ASN A 208 20.02 0.34 -15.34
C ASN A 208 20.83 1.64 -15.29
N GLN A 209 22.10 1.59 -15.68
CA GLN A 209 22.98 2.75 -15.71
C GLN A 209 23.16 3.21 -17.14
N ASN A 210 22.89 4.48 -17.42
CA ASN A 210 23.17 5.07 -18.72
C ASN A 210 24.69 5.21 -18.91
N VAL A 211 25.24 4.54 -19.92
CA VAL A 211 26.69 4.56 -20.23
C VAL A 211 27.09 5.63 -21.24
N ASN A 212 26.12 6.34 -21.81
CA ASN A 212 26.34 7.48 -22.71
C ASN A 212 25.67 8.77 -22.20
N GLU A 213 25.57 8.94 -20.89
CA GLU A 213 24.94 10.07 -20.20
C GLU A 213 25.41 11.46 -20.67
N ASN A 214 26.62 11.56 -21.24
CA ASN A 214 27.23 12.82 -21.70
C ASN A 214 27.00 13.14 -23.18
N THR A 215 26.28 12.28 -23.92
CA THR A 215 25.88 12.57 -25.30
C THR A 215 24.57 13.36 -25.30
N TYR A 216 24.58 14.55 -25.91
CA TYR A 216 23.40 15.41 -26.01
C TYR A 216 22.41 14.96 -27.10
N ASP A 217 22.94 14.30 -28.14
CA ASP A 217 22.18 13.92 -29.36
C ASP A 217 22.15 12.39 -29.59
N GLY A 218 22.66 11.60 -28.63
CA GLY A 218 22.71 10.14 -28.73
C GLY A 218 21.54 9.49 -27.98
N ASP A 219 21.03 8.37 -28.50
CA ASP A 219 20.03 7.55 -27.82
C ASP A 219 20.60 7.02 -26.49
N GLU A 220 19.79 6.95 -25.44
CA GLU A 220 20.21 6.39 -24.15
C GLU A 220 20.53 4.89 -24.26
N ILE A 221 21.69 4.49 -23.76
CA ILE A 221 22.19 3.12 -23.75
C ILE A 221 22.38 2.72 -22.29
N PHE A 222 21.66 1.68 -21.87
CA PHE A 222 21.69 1.22 -20.49
C PHE A 222 22.46 -0.09 -20.32
N GLU A 223 23.35 -0.11 -19.34
CA GLU A 223 23.89 -1.34 -18.77
C GLU A 223 23.05 -1.78 -17.58
N LYS A 224 22.51 -2.99 -17.68
CA LYS A 224 21.64 -3.58 -16.65
C LYS A 224 22.44 -4.43 -15.67
N THR A 225 22.33 -4.08 -14.39
CA THR A 225 22.78 -4.91 -13.27
C THR A 225 21.58 -5.48 -12.53
N THR A 226 21.66 -6.75 -12.13
CA THR A 226 20.61 -7.41 -11.33
C THR A 226 21.23 -8.03 -10.09
N THR A 227 20.73 -7.65 -8.92
CA THR A 227 21.19 -8.13 -7.62
C THR A 227 20.03 -8.64 -6.78
N LYS A 228 20.37 -9.33 -5.69
CA LYS A 228 19.40 -9.79 -4.70
C LYS A 228 19.57 -8.98 -3.42
N ILE A 229 18.50 -8.33 -2.96
CA ILE A 229 18.54 -7.49 -1.77
C ILE A 229 18.60 -8.33 -0.49
N ARG A 230 19.18 -7.75 0.56
CA ARG A 230 19.35 -8.42 1.86
C ARG A 230 18.05 -8.46 2.65
N ARG A 231 17.23 -7.41 2.55
CA ARG A 231 15.95 -7.32 3.27
C ARG A 231 15.04 -8.51 3.00
N THR A 232 14.42 -9.00 4.07
CA THR A 232 13.47 -10.12 4.05
C THR A 232 12.10 -9.74 4.58
N GLN A 233 12.01 -8.74 5.45
CA GLN A 233 10.75 -8.22 5.99
C GLN A 233 10.29 -7.00 5.19
N LEU A 234 9.00 -6.96 4.87
CA LEU A 234 8.39 -5.82 4.19
C LEU A 234 8.10 -4.72 5.18
N ILE A 235 8.29 -3.47 4.74
CA ILE A 235 7.98 -2.29 5.53
C ILE A 235 6.46 -2.07 5.48
N LYS A 236 5.82 -1.88 6.63
CA LYS A 236 4.40 -1.51 6.67
C LYS A 236 4.22 -0.01 6.55
N LEU A 237 3.17 0.40 5.84
CA LEU A 237 2.80 1.81 5.70
C LEU A 237 2.62 2.48 7.06
N SER A 238 1.97 1.80 8.02
CA SER A 238 1.75 2.36 9.36
C SER A 238 3.03 2.56 10.19
N GLU A 239 4.14 1.91 9.82
CA GLU A 239 5.41 1.94 10.55
C GLU A 239 6.41 2.94 9.95
N ILE A 240 6.13 3.52 8.78
CA ILE A 240 6.98 4.53 8.13
C ILE A 240 6.88 5.84 8.93
N LYS A 241 7.99 6.30 9.50
CA LYS A 241 8.03 7.57 10.22
C LYS A 241 8.03 8.76 9.26
N ASP A 242 8.89 8.67 8.25
CA ASP A 242 9.03 9.69 7.23
C ASP A 242 9.39 9.02 5.90
N PHE A 243 8.66 9.36 4.83
CA PHE A 243 9.01 8.88 3.49
C PHE A 243 10.33 9.46 2.99
N ASP A 244 10.71 10.65 3.46
CA ASP A 244 11.98 11.30 3.08
C ASP A 244 13.21 10.56 3.66
N GLU A 245 13.01 9.70 4.67
CA GLU A 245 14.06 8.87 5.28
C GLU A 245 14.16 7.46 4.66
N LEU A 246 13.28 7.10 3.71
CA LEU A 246 13.34 5.81 3.05
C LEU A 246 14.45 5.79 1.99
N ASP A 247 15.52 5.06 2.29
CA ASP A 247 16.64 4.84 1.37
C ASP A 247 16.84 3.34 1.08
N PHE A 248 17.05 3.03 -0.19
CA PHE A 248 17.31 1.68 -0.71
C PHE A 248 18.61 1.60 -1.53
N SER A 249 19.48 2.61 -1.46
CA SER A 249 20.79 2.60 -2.13
C SER A 249 21.61 1.36 -1.75
N ASP A 250 21.59 1.00 -0.46
CA ASP A 250 22.44 -0.01 0.16
C ASP A 250 21.85 -1.43 0.17
N GLU A 251 20.63 -1.59 -0.35
CA GLU A 251 19.96 -2.90 -0.50
C GLU A 251 20.62 -3.81 -1.53
#